data_AF-A0AA37XD97-F1
#
_entry.id   AF-A0AA37XD97-F1
#
_cell.length_a   1.000
_cell.length_b   1.000
_cell.length_c   1.000
_cell.angle_alpha   90.00
_cell.angle_beta   90.00
_cell.angle_gamma   90.00
#
_symmetry.space_group_name_H-M   'P 1'
#
loop_
_entity.id
_entity.type
_entity.pdbx_description
1 polymer ?
#
loop_
_entity_poly.entity_id
_entity_poly.type
_entity_poly.pdbx_seq_one_letter_code
_entity_poly.pdbx_strand_id
1 'polypeptide(L)'
;MAYGTQDLSMPTVQGPQLVLGAIPGGAEQLMVRYYQDANHGIRVGSSTDPVVPAFLDGLATWMLDPRAAEEAGPAVAGATPRQIHLASAVPQPRWYADGEMMLRVPLISVGVAAGGLLVLAGGSVAAVLADRRRGRVGAAGADVSADSGGSDGPGGPGVSRETEVAAVVSAPTPRVGRGLAAFTVATAAVVVALVAYIVAVAQLALAYSGNGVVVWGGWVAVQALAVLSVWTGVRAVRRLLAHGRGRGRSGLVRAAGGWLAVGGLLGVLVVSAYWGAFSPLS
;
A
#
# COMPACT_ATOMS: atom_id res chain seq x y z
N MET A 1 1.95 -12.43 38.64
CA MET A 1 1.02 -12.25 37.51
C MET A 1 -0.34 -11.81 38.04
N ALA A 2 -1.04 -10.94 37.30
CA ALA A 2 -2.35 -10.43 37.68
C ALA A 2 -3.30 -10.44 36.47
N TYR A 3 -4.53 -10.89 36.66
CA TYR A 3 -5.53 -11.00 35.60
C TYR A 3 -6.90 -10.54 36.09
N GLY A 4 -7.70 -9.99 35.18
CA GLY A 4 -9.13 -9.86 35.40
C GLY A 4 -9.87 -11.12 34.93
N THR A 5 -10.95 -11.52 35.62
CA THR A 5 -11.72 -12.72 35.22
C THR A 5 -12.54 -12.53 33.94
N GLN A 6 -12.70 -11.28 33.46
CA GLN A 6 -13.36 -10.92 32.21
C GLN A 6 -12.35 -10.49 31.12
N ASP A 7 -11.06 -10.77 31.31
CA ASP A 7 -10.06 -10.56 30.26
C ASP A 7 -10.20 -11.63 29.17
N LEU A 8 -10.78 -11.22 28.03
CA LEU A 8 -10.92 -12.06 26.84
C LEU A 8 -9.70 -12.01 25.91
N SER A 9 -8.76 -11.09 26.15
CA SER A 9 -7.62 -10.84 25.28
C SER A 9 -6.40 -11.70 25.63
N MET A 10 -6.30 -12.14 26.87
CA MET A 10 -5.18 -12.95 27.36
C MET A 10 -5.64 -14.37 27.72
N PRO A 11 -4.78 -15.39 27.54
CA PRO A 11 -5.06 -16.73 28.03
C PRO A 11 -4.88 -16.78 29.55
N THR A 12 -5.90 -16.35 30.28
CA THR A 12 -5.88 -16.18 31.75
C THR A 12 -5.63 -17.49 32.51
N VAL A 13 -5.83 -18.65 31.90
CA VAL A 13 -5.53 -19.98 32.48
C VAL A 13 -4.23 -20.55 31.91
N GLN A 14 -4.05 -20.57 30.57
CA GLN A 14 -2.86 -21.18 29.96
C GLN A 14 -1.59 -20.34 30.19
N GLY A 15 -1.70 -19.02 30.26
CA GLY A 15 -0.56 -18.12 30.49
C GLY A 15 0.19 -18.46 31.77
N PRO A 16 -0.48 -18.49 32.94
CA PRO A 16 0.13 -18.94 34.19
C PRO A 16 0.73 -20.35 34.12
N GLN A 17 0.08 -21.29 33.44
CA GLN A 17 0.58 -22.67 33.31
C GLN A 17 1.87 -22.74 32.48
N LEU A 18 1.95 -21.97 31.39
CA LEU A 18 3.14 -21.88 30.55
C LEU A 18 4.31 -21.25 31.32
N VAL A 19 4.05 -20.18 32.06
CA VAL A 19 5.05 -19.50 32.90
C VAL A 19 5.54 -20.43 34.01
N LEU A 20 4.63 -21.14 34.69
CA LEU A 20 4.97 -22.13 35.71
C LEU A 20 5.90 -23.22 35.18
N GLY A 21 5.68 -23.70 33.96
CA GLY A 21 6.55 -24.69 33.31
C GLY A 21 7.91 -24.16 32.87
N ALA A 22 8.09 -22.83 32.82
CA ALA A 22 9.29 -22.18 32.29
C ALA A 22 10.18 -21.53 33.38
N ILE A 23 9.63 -21.20 34.56
CA ILE A 23 10.41 -20.53 35.62
C ILE A 23 11.36 -21.53 36.32
N PRO A 24 12.68 -21.24 36.38
CA PRO A 24 13.63 -22.04 37.16
C PRO A 24 13.31 -21.92 38.65
N GLY A 25 12.83 -23.00 39.28
CA GLY A 25 12.41 -23.02 40.69
C GLY A 25 10.91 -23.26 40.91
N GLY A 26 10.13 -23.38 39.84
CA GLY A 26 8.76 -23.91 39.89
C GLY A 26 7.75 -22.97 40.57
N ALA A 27 6.73 -23.57 41.20
CA ALA A 27 5.54 -22.86 41.68
C ALA A 27 5.81 -21.80 42.76
N GLU A 28 6.89 -21.94 43.52
CA GLU A 28 7.24 -21.03 44.61
C GLU A 28 7.65 -19.65 44.10
N GLN A 29 8.06 -19.52 42.84
CA GLN A 29 8.45 -18.24 42.23
C GLN A 29 7.31 -17.57 41.46
N LEU A 30 6.09 -18.11 41.55
CA LEU A 30 4.95 -17.62 40.78
C LEU A 30 3.75 -17.33 41.69
N MET A 31 3.50 -16.04 41.92
CA MET A 31 2.23 -15.57 42.44
C MET A 31 1.27 -15.19 41.30
N VAL A 32 0.01 -15.62 41.41
CA VAL A 32 -1.07 -15.29 40.49
C VAL A 32 -2.25 -14.72 41.28
N ARG A 33 -2.81 -13.60 40.82
CA ARG A 33 -3.98 -12.96 41.41
C ARG A 33 -5.06 -12.70 40.35
N TYR A 34 -6.30 -13.08 40.65
CA TYR A 34 -7.46 -12.89 39.78
C TYR A 34 -8.46 -11.90 40.37
N TYR A 35 -8.74 -10.82 39.66
CA TYR A 35 -9.66 -9.77 40.08
C TYR A 35 -11.03 -10.01 39.45
N GLN A 36 -12.04 -10.17 40.31
CA GLN A 36 -13.40 -10.46 39.90
C GLN A 36 -13.95 -9.36 38.99
N ASP A 37 -14.58 -9.78 37.90
CA ASP A 37 -15.25 -8.93 36.89
C ASP A 37 -14.36 -7.91 36.20
N ALA A 38 -13.06 -7.93 36.47
CA ALA A 38 -12.12 -7.02 35.86
C ALA A 38 -11.79 -7.44 34.43
N ASN A 39 -11.63 -6.44 33.56
CA ASN A 39 -11.20 -6.59 32.18
C ASN A 39 -9.65 -6.68 32.08
N HIS A 40 -9.13 -6.69 30.85
CA HIS A 40 -7.69 -6.73 30.56
C HIS A 40 -6.88 -5.61 31.26
N GLY A 41 -7.49 -4.43 31.44
CA GLY A 41 -6.88 -3.29 32.11
C GLY A 41 -6.99 -3.31 33.63
N ILE A 42 -7.44 -4.42 34.24
CA ILE A 42 -7.74 -4.56 35.68
C ILE A 42 -8.76 -3.51 36.15
N ARG A 43 -9.81 -3.31 35.34
CA ARG A 43 -10.91 -2.36 35.61
C ARG A 43 -12.24 -3.08 35.53
N VAL A 44 -13.20 -2.68 36.36
CA VAL A 44 -14.58 -3.17 36.27
C VAL A 44 -15.38 -2.18 35.43
N GLY A 45 -16.01 -2.66 34.36
CA GLY A 45 -16.73 -1.81 33.40
C GLY A 45 -15.89 -1.45 32.18
N SER A 46 -15.87 -0.16 31.83
CA SER A 46 -15.19 0.37 30.64
C SER A 46 -13.67 0.46 30.81
N SER A 47 -12.96 0.69 29.70
CA SER A 47 -11.50 0.92 29.71
C SER A 47 -11.09 2.23 30.39
N THR A 48 -12.02 3.16 30.59
CA THR A 48 -11.76 4.46 31.23
C THR A 48 -12.08 4.49 32.72
N ASP A 49 -12.79 3.48 33.24
CA ASP A 49 -13.15 3.40 34.66
C ASP A 49 -11.93 3.14 35.54
N PRO A 50 -11.89 3.56 36.82
CA PRO A 50 -10.75 3.35 37.69
C PRO A 50 -10.27 1.89 37.78
N VAL A 51 -8.96 1.70 37.98
CA VAL A 51 -8.36 0.39 38.26
C VAL A 51 -8.91 -0.15 39.58
N VAL A 52 -9.11 -1.47 39.67
CA VAL A 52 -9.55 -2.13 40.90
C VAL A 52 -8.61 -1.77 42.06
N PRO A 53 -9.08 -1.13 43.16
CA PRO A 53 -8.21 -0.67 44.24
C PRO A 53 -7.35 -1.79 44.85
N ALA A 54 -7.94 -2.97 45.07
CA ALA A 54 -7.24 -4.13 45.60
C ALA A 54 -6.06 -4.60 44.74
N PHE A 55 -6.03 -4.27 43.44
CA PHE A 55 -4.86 -4.52 42.60
C PHE A 55 -3.70 -3.60 42.95
N LEU A 56 -3.98 -2.30 43.12
CA LEU A 56 -2.96 -1.32 43.48
C LEU A 56 -2.39 -1.60 44.87
N ASP A 57 -3.24 -1.93 45.84
CA ASP A 57 -2.81 -2.28 47.20
C ASP A 57 -1.93 -3.54 47.20
N GLY A 58 -2.35 -4.58 46.47
CA GLY A 58 -1.59 -5.81 46.33
C GLY A 58 -0.25 -5.60 45.62
N LEU A 59 -0.23 -4.79 44.56
CA LEU A 59 0.99 -4.44 43.84
C LEU A 59 1.96 -3.65 44.71
N ALA A 60 1.46 -2.65 45.44
CA ALA A 60 2.27 -1.86 46.36
C ALA A 60 2.85 -2.74 47.48
N THR A 61 2.05 -3.63 48.06
CA THR A 61 2.50 -4.58 49.08
C THR A 61 3.61 -5.48 48.54
N TRP A 62 3.39 -6.08 47.36
CA TRP A 62 4.38 -6.95 46.73
C TRP A 62 5.66 -6.21 46.35
N MET A 63 5.58 -4.95 45.90
CA MET A 63 6.75 -4.14 45.57
C MET A 63 7.57 -3.75 46.81
N LEU A 64 6.91 -3.52 47.95
CA LEU A 64 7.58 -3.13 49.19
C LEU A 64 8.18 -4.33 49.93
N ASP A 65 7.46 -5.45 49.98
CA ASP A 65 7.92 -6.69 50.60
C ASP A 65 7.35 -7.93 49.87
N PRO A 66 8.08 -8.47 48.88
CA PRO A 66 7.64 -9.63 48.13
C PRO A 66 7.47 -10.88 48.99
N ARG A 67 8.34 -11.08 49.99
CA ARG A 67 8.29 -12.26 50.87
C ARG A 67 7.08 -12.20 51.79
N ALA A 68 6.83 -11.06 52.42
CA ALA A 68 5.62 -10.91 53.23
C ALA A 68 4.35 -11.06 52.36
N ALA A 69 4.36 -10.59 51.12
CA ALA A 69 3.25 -10.78 50.20
C ALA A 69 2.99 -12.25 49.82
N GLU A 70 4.07 -13.04 49.65
CA GLU A 70 4.00 -14.49 49.46
C GLU A 70 3.47 -15.21 50.71
N GLU A 71 3.94 -14.85 51.90
CA GLU A 71 3.51 -15.43 53.17
C GLU A 71 2.04 -15.10 53.51
N ALA A 72 1.55 -13.94 53.06
CA ALA A 72 0.21 -13.45 53.37
C ALA A 72 -0.94 -14.21 52.67
N GLY A 73 -0.66 -15.08 51.69
CA GLY A 73 -1.73 -15.82 51.02
C GLY A 73 -1.26 -16.87 50.02
N PRO A 74 -2.18 -17.67 49.46
CA PRO A 74 -1.80 -18.75 48.55
C PRO A 74 -1.12 -18.19 47.29
N ALA A 75 -0.26 -18.99 46.65
CA ALA A 75 0.40 -18.62 45.39
C ALA A 75 -0.62 -18.21 44.30
N VAL A 76 -1.78 -18.87 44.27
CA VAL A 76 -2.93 -18.50 43.40
C VAL A 76 -4.08 -18.02 44.28
N ALA A 77 -4.54 -16.79 44.08
CA ALA A 77 -5.65 -16.22 44.87
C ALA A 77 -6.59 -15.36 44.01
N GLY A 78 -7.76 -15.06 44.58
CA GLY A 78 -8.80 -14.26 43.94
C GLY A 78 -9.92 -15.11 43.33
N ALA A 79 -10.64 -14.54 42.36
CA ALA A 79 -11.76 -15.19 41.71
C ALA A 79 -11.34 -16.28 40.70
N THR A 80 -12.24 -17.21 40.40
CA THR A 80 -11.95 -18.29 39.43
C THR A 80 -12.09 -17.76 38.00
N PRO A 81 -11.02 -17.78 37.17
CA PRO A 81 -11.12 -17.38 35.77
C PRO A 81 -11.88 -18.42 34.94
N ARG A 82 -12.52 -17.98 33.86
CA ARG A 82 -13.02 -18.86 32.80
C ARG A 82 -12.38 -18.43 31.49
N GLN A 83 -11.55 -19.31 30.91
CA GLN A 83 -10.94 -19.05 29.62
C GLN A 83 -11.78 -19.69 28.51
N ILE A 84 -12.36 -18.86 27.64
CA ILE A 84 -13.18 -19.32 26.50
C ILE A 84 -12.38 -19.47 25.20
N HIS A 85 -11.22 -18.81 25.09
CA HIS A 85 -10.34 -18.85 23.92
C HIS A 85 -9.02 -19.54 24.26
N LEU A 86 -8.62 -20.55 23.48
CA LEU A 86 -7.33 -21.20 23.64
C LEU A 86 -6.26 -20.41 22.89
N ALA A 87 -5.08 -20.27 23.49
CA ALA A 87 -3.86 -19.78 22.85
C ALA A 87 -3.19 -20.88 22.01
N SER A 88 -3.97 -21.58 21.18
CA SER A 88 -3.41 -22.51 20.21
C SER A 88 -2.80 -21.75 19.04
N ALA A 89 -1.73 -22.30 18.46
CA ALA A 89 -1.18 -21.76 17.22
C ALA A 89 -2.27 -21.82 16.13
N VAL A 90 -2.65 -20.66 15.60
CA VAL A 90 -3.55 -20.59 14.46
C VAL A 90 -2.79 -21.12 13.23
N PRO A 91 -3.40 -21.99 12.40
CA PRO A 91 -2.76 -22.43 11.16
C PRO A 91 -2.26 -21.23 10.37
N GLN A 92 -0.96 -21.21 10.05
CA GLN A 92 -0.43 -20.14 9.21
C GLN A 92 -0.99 -20.29 7.80
N PRO A 93 -1.65 -19.27 7.26
CA PRO A 93 -2.11 -19.34 5.89
C PRO A 93 -0.89 -19.38 4.96
N ARG A 94 -0.94 -20.25 3.97
CA ARG A 94 0.21 -20.54 3.10
C ARG A 94 0.54 -19.48 2.04
N TRP A 95 -0.39 -18.54 1.80
CA TRP A 95 -0.28 -17.61 0.68
C TRP A 95 -1.07 -16.31 0.88
N TYR A 96 -2.27 -16.39 1.47
CA TYR A 96 -3.15 -15.26 1.72
C TYR A 96 -3.07 -14.86 3.19
N ALA A 97 -2.67 -13.62 3.49
CA ALA A 97 -2.48 -13.11 4.86
C ALA A 97 -1.28 -13.69 5.63
N ASP A 98 -0.26 -14.18 4.93
CA ASP A 98 1.09 -14.22 5.51
C ASP A 98 1.74 -12.81 5.42
N GLY A 99 2.72 -12.53 6.28
CA GLY A 99 3.44 -11.25 6.26
C GLY A 99 4.24 -11.04 4.96
N GLU A 100 4.53 -12.11 4.22
CA GLU A 100 5.30 -12.05 2.99
C GLU A 100 4.46 -11.50 1.81
N MET A 101 3.17 -11.82 1.76
CA MET A 101 2.20 -11.29 0.80
C MET A 101 2.15 -9.76 0.87
N MET A 102 2.24 -9.20 2.09
CA MET A 102 2.26 -7.74 2.31
C MET A 102 3.45 -7.06 1.63
N LEU A 103 4.53 -7.79 1.36
CA LEU A 103 5.72 -7.30 0.67
C LEU A 103 5.66 -7.64 -0.83
N ARG A 104 5.35 -8.89 -1.18
CA ARG A 104 5.36 -9.39 -2.56
C ARG A 104 4.36 -8.67 -3.46
N VAL A 105 3.12 -8.49 -3.02
CA VAL A 105 2.06 -7.88 -3.84
C VAL A 105 2.39 -6.42 -4.22
N PRO A 106 2.77 -5.53 -3.29
CA PRO A 106 3.19 -4.18 -3.67
C PRO A 106 4.45 -4.18 -4.55
N LEU A 107 5.45 -5.02 -4.28
CA LEU A 107 6.66 -5.11 -5.13
C LEU A 107 6.35 -5.54 -6.56
N ILE A 108 5.53 -6.58 -6.74
CA ILE A 108 5.07 -7.03 -8.07
C ILE A 108 4.28 -5.92 -8.76
N SER A 109 3.38 -5.24 -8.03
CA SER A 109 2.56 -4.16 -8.58
C SER A 109 3.40 -2.98 -9.08
N VAL A 110 4.40 -2.57 -8.28
CA VAL A 110 5.38 -1.54 -8.67
C VAL A 110 6.21 -2.00 -9.86
N GLY A 111 6.69 -3.25 -9.86
CA GLY A 111 7.45 -3.83 -10.96
C GLY A 111 6.66 -3.87 -12.28
N VAL A 112 5.38 -4.27 -12.23
CA VAL A 112 4.47 -4.27 -13.38
C VAL A 112 4.21 -2.84 -13.87
N ALA A 113 4.01 -1.89 -12.96
CA ALA A 113 3.81 -0.49 -13.31
C ALA A 113 5.05 0.09 -14.01
N ALA A 114 6.24 -0.10 -13.41
CA ALA A 114 7.51 0.35 -13.96
C ALA A 114 7.82 -0.31 -15.31
N GLY A 115 7.58 -1.63 -15.44
CA GLY A 115 7.73 -2.36 -16.69
C GLY A 115 6.83 -1.81 -17.79
N GLY A 116 5.57 -1.51 -17.49
CA GLY A 116 4.65 -0.87 -18.44
C GLY A 116 5.13 0.51 -18.91
N LEU A 117 5.62 1.35 -17.99
CA LEU A 117 6.20 2.65 -18.30
C LEU A 117 7.48 2.54 -19.15
N LEU A 118 8.34 1.56 -18.87
CA LEU A 118 9.55 1.29 -19.66
C LEU A 118 9.21 0.82 -21.09
N VAL A 119 8.20 -0.03 -21.26
CA VAL A 119 7.70 -0.44 -22.57
C VAL A 119 7.21 0.77 -23.38
N LEU A 120 6.50 1.71 -22.74
CA LEU A 120 6.06 2.95 -23.36
C LEU A 120 7.24 3.85 -23.76
N ALA A 121 8.23 4.02 -22.88
CA ALA A 121 9.42 4.81 -23.15
C ALA A 121 10.23 4.22 -24.31
N GLY A 122 10.51 2.91 -24.27
CA GLY A 122 11.24 2.19 -25.32
C GLY A 122 10.54 2.23 -26.67
N GLY A 123 9.22 2.05 -26.71
CA GLY A 123 8.42 2.19 -27.93
C GLY A 123 8.43 3.61 -28.51
N SER A 124 8.57 4.62 -27.66
CA SER A 124 8.67 6.03 -28.08
C SER A 124 10.04 6.33 -28.70
N VAL A 125 11.12 5.84 -28.09
CA VAL A 125 12.49 5.99 -28.61
C VAL A 125 12.66 5.25 -29.94
N ALA A 126 12.16 4.01 -30.04
CA ALA A 126 12.25 3.22 -31.26
C ALA A 126 11.53 3.89 -32.45
N ALA A 127 10.38 4.53 -32.20
CA ALA A 127 9.65 5.28 -33.23
C ALA A 127 10.49 6.48 -33.75
N VAL A 128 11.07 7.27 -32.84
CA VAL A 128 11.92 8.42 -33.22
C VAL A 128 13.15 7.97 -34.02
N LEU A 129 13.77 6.87 -33.63
CA LEU A 129 14.93 6.32 -34.35
C LEU A 129 14.56 5.79 -35.74
N ALA A 130 13.38 5.17 -35.89
CA ALA A 130 12.88 4.70 -37.18
C ALA A 130 12.58 5.86 -38.15
N ASP A 131 12.00 6.96 -37.66
CA ASP A 131 11.71 8.15 -38.47
C ASP A 131 13.00 8.82 -38.96
N ARG A 132 14.02 8.92 -38.09
CA ARG A 132 15.35 9.44 -38.49
C ARG A 132 16.02 8.60 -39.57
N ARG A 133 15.84 7.26 -39.54
CA ARG A 133 16.38 6.37 -40.59
C ARG A 133 15.65 6.55 -41.92
N ARG A 134 14.32 6.67 -41.91
CA ARG A 134 13.55 6.91 -43.15
C ARG A 134 13.88 8.26 -43.78
N GLY A 135 14.02 9.32 -42.97
CA GLY A 135 14.40 10.64 -43.48
C GLY A 135 15.79 10.66 -44.14
N ARG A 136 16.76 9.90 -43.60
CA ARG A 136 18.09 9.76 -44.22
C ARG A 136 18.07 8.98 -45.55
N VAL A 137 17.28 7.91 -45.63
CA VAL A 137 17.14 7.13 -46.88
C VAL A 137 16.41 7.93 -47.95
N GLY A 138 15.41 8.73 -47.57
CA GLY A 138 14.70 9.64 -48.49
C GLY A 138 15.60 10.75 -49.04
N ALA A 139 16.46 11.34 -48.19
CA ALA A 139 17.44 12.35 -48.62
C ALA A 139 18.51 11.75 -49.57
N ALA A 140 19.04 10.57 -49.25
CA ALA A 140 20.01 9.88 -50.10
C ALA A 140 19.42 9.42 -51.46
N GLY A 141 18.12 9.13 -51.52
CA GLY A 141 17.44 8.79 -52.78
C GLY A 141 17.15 10.02 -53.66
N ALA A 142 16.90 11.18 -53.06
CA ALA A 142 16.67 12.43 -53.80
C ALA A 142 17.95 12.95 -54.48
N ASP A 143 19.11 12.81 -53.84
CA ASP A 143 20.40 13.20 -54.42
C ASP A 143 20.78 12.33 -55.65
N VAL A 144 20.32 11.07 -55.72
CA VAL A 144 20.57 10.17 -56.86
C VAL A 144 19.66 10.48 -58.06
N SER A 145 18.46 11.03 -57.84
CA SER A 145 17.54 11.41 -58.92
C SER A 145 17.79 12.82 -59.47
N ALA A 146 18.52 13.68 -58.75
CA ALA A 146 18.88 15.02 -59.20
C ALA A 146 20.04 15.04 -60.22
N ASP A 147 20.80 13.94 -60.35
CA ASP A 147 21.95 13.83 -61.28
C ASP A 147 21.56 13.29 -62.67
N SER A 148 20.30 12.92 -62.89
CA SER A 148 19.79 12.51 -64.21
C SER A 148 19.00 13.64 -64.88
N GLY A 149 19.66 14.76 -65.16
CA GLY A 149 19.12 15.87 -65.95
C GLY A 149 19.66 15.86 -67.38
N GLY A 150 18.86 15.39 -68.34
CA GLY A 150 19.15 15.50 -69.77
C GLY A 150 17.90 15.43 -70.66
N SER A 151 17.55 16.61 -71.22
CA SER A 151 16.66 16.96 -72.35
C SER A 151 15.13 16.94 -72.23
N ASP A 152 14.59 18.18 -72.22
CA ASP A 152 13.53 18.80 -73.04
C ASP A 152 12.06 18.30 -73.07
N GLY A 153 11.17 19.23 -72.70
CA GLY A 153 9.76 19.26 -73.13
C GLY A 153 8.93 20.31 -72.37
N PRO A 154 8.31 21.31 -73.03
CA PRO A 154 7.49 22.31 -72.35
C PRO A 154 6.00 21.93 -72.38
N GLY A 155 5.30 22.06 -71.25
CA GLY A 155 3.84 22.25 -71.25
C GLY A 155 3.06 21.49 -70.17
N GLY A 156 2.56 22.22 -69.17
CA GLY A 156 1.45 21.78 -68.32
C GLY A 156 1.38 22.56 -67.00
N PRO A 157 0.31 23.33 -66.71
CA PRO A 157 0.21 24.09 -65.47
C PRO A 157 -0.03 23.14 -64.29
N GLY A 158 0.91 23.17 -63.34
CA GLY A 158 0.87 22.37 -62.12
C GLY A 158 -0.22 22.84 -61.17
N VAL A 159 -1.25 22.00 -61.01
CA VAL A 159 -2.08 22.03 -59.81
C VAL A 159 -1.33 21.27 -58.72
N SER A 160 -0.78 22.04 -57.81
CA SER A 160 -0.12 21.70 -56.54
C SER A 160 -0.64 20.41 -55.90
N ARG A 161 0.11 19.32 -56.07
CA ARG A 161 -0.07 18.01 -55.40
C ARG A 161 0.81 17.89 -54.14
N GLU A 162 1.39 18.98 -53.66
CA GLU A 162 2.39 18.97 -52.59
C GLU A 162 1.85 19.22 -51.18
N THR A 163 0.58 19.60 -51.00
CA THR A 163 0.08 19.96 -49.66
C THR A 163 -0.54 18.80 -48.87
N GLU A 164 -0.65 17.59 -49.44
CA GLU A 164 -1.32 16.44 -48.79
C GLU A 164 -0.39 15.26 -48.42
N VAL A 165 0.93 15.47 -48.35
CA VAL A 165 1.88 14.42 -47.89
C VAL A 165 2.48 14.74 -46.52
N ALA A 166 2.19 15.91 -45.94
CA ALA A 166 2.75 16.36 -44.66
C ALA A 166 2.00 15.88 -43.40
N ALA A 167 1.12 14.88 -43.48
CA ALA A 167 0.27 14.48 -42.36
C ALA A 167 0.45 13.03 -41.88
N VAL A 168 1.68 12.49 -41.88
CA VAL A 168 1.96 11.21 -41.17
C VAL A 168 3.29 11.26 -40.42
N VAL A 169 3.43 12.20 -39.51
CA VAL A 169 4.36 12.06 -38.37
C VAL A 169 3.51 11.95 -37.12
N SER A 170 3.07 10.73 -36.82
CA SER A 170 2.34 10.42 -35.58
C SER A 170 3.32 10.45 -34.41
N ALA A 171 3.66 11.67 -33.98
CA ALA A 171 4.23 11.95 -32.68
C ALA A 171 3.43 11.21 -31.57
N PRO A 172 4.08 10.79 -30.48
CA PRO A 172 3.35 10.19 -29.35
C PRO A 172 2.25 11.16 -28.95
N THR A 173 0.98 10.75 -28.99
CA THR A 173 -0.12 11.64 -28.63
C THR A 173 0.09 12.09 -27.19
N PRO A 174 0.46 13.36 -26.93
CA PRO A 174 0.98 13.81 -25.64
C PRO A 174 -0.04 13.67 -24.50
N ARG A 175 -1.28 13.32 -24.84
CA ARG A 175 -2.42 13.20 -23.92
C ARG A 175 -2.45 11.87 -23.15
N VAL A 176 -1.98 10.75 -23.71
CA VAL A 176 -1.95 9.45 -22.99
C VAL A 176 -0.84 9.45 -21.95
N GLY A 177 0.37 9.84 -22.35
CA GLY A 177 1.52 9.93 -21.44
C GLY A 177 1.25 10.85 -20.25
N ARG A 178 0.66 12.02 -20.46
CA ARG A 178 0.25 12.93 -19.38
C ARG A 178 -0.81 12.32 -18.45
N GLY A 179 -1.72 11.49 -18.98
CA GLY A 179 -2.74 10.83 -18.17
C GLY A 179 -2.16 9.76 -17.25
N LEU A 180 -1.28 8.92 -17.80
CA LEU A 180 -0.55 7.91 -17.02
C LEU A 180 0.41 8.52 -16.02
N ALA A 181 1.11 9.60 -16.38
CA ALA A 181 1.97 10.34 -15.45
C ALA A 181 1.16 10.91 -14.27
N ALA A 182 0.02 11.56 -14.55
CA ALA A 182 -0.86 12.07 -13.50
C ALA A 182 -1.36 10.95 -12.58
N PHE A 183 -1.74 9.81 -13.14
CA PHE A 183 -2.18 8.65 -12.35
C PHE A 183 -1.02 8.10 -11.49
N THR A 184 0.17 7.96 -12.06
CA THR A 184 1.38 7.50 -11.34
C THR A 184 1.71 8.41 -10.17
N VAL A 185 1.74 9.73 -10.41
CA VAL A 185 2.03 10.72 -9.37
C VAL A 185 0.96 10.72 -8.27
N ALA A 186 -0.32 10.64 -8.65
CA ALA A 186 -1.40 10.58 -7.68
C ALA A 186 -1.35 9.30 -6.82
N THR A 187 -1.09 8.13 -7.42
CA THR A 187 -0.91 6.87 -6.68
C THR A 187 0.32 6.92 -5.77
N ALA A 188 1.44 7.48 -6.23
CA ALA A 188 2.63 7.65 -5.39
C ALA A 188 2.36 8.59 -4.21
N ALA A 189 1.61 9.69 -4.43
CA ALA A 189 1.21 10.60 -3.37
C ALA A 189 0.35 9.90 -2.30
N VAL A 190 -0.54 8.98 -2.68
CA VAL A 190 -1.32 8.16 -1.73
C VAL A 190 -0.39 7.32 -0.86
N VAL A 191 0.55 6.59 -1.46
CA VAL A 191 1.48 5.73 -0.72
C VAL A 191 2.33 6.55 0.26
N VAL A 192 2.91 7.66 -0.21
CA VAL A 192 3.74 8.55 0.62
C VAL A 192 2.92 9.15 1.76
N ALA A 193 1.72 9.66 1.47
CA ALA A 193 0.85 10.25 2.49
C ALA A 193 0.39 9.21 3.53
N LEU A 194 0.07 7.99 3.10
CA LEU A 194 -0.33 6.91 4.00
C LEU A 194 0.82 6.52 4.94
N VAL A 195 2.04 6.34 4.42
CA VAL A 195 3.23 6.05 5.24
C VAL A 195 3.49 7.18 6.22
N ALA A 196 3.49 8.44 5.75
CA ALA A 196 3.69 9.60 6.61
C ALA A 196 2.62 9.71 7.70
N TYR A 197 1.36 9.43 7.37
CA TYR A 197 0.26 9.40 8.32
C TYR A 197 0.46 8.34 9.41
N ILE A 198 0.78 7.10 9.02
CA ILE A 198 1.04 6.00 9.97
C ILE A 198 2.18 6.37 10.92
N VAL A 199 3.28 6.91 10.39
CA VAL A 199 4.42 7.35 11.20
C VAL A 199 4.01 8.46 12.17
N ALA A 200 3.25 9.45 11.72
CA ALA A 200 2.79 10.55 12.57
C ALA A 200 1.89 10.05 13.72
N VAL A 201 0.92 9.17 13.43
CA VAL A 201 0.04 8.58 14.44
C VAL A 201 0.81 7.69 15.41
N ALA A 202 1.78 6.92 14.93
CA ALA A 202 2.64 6.10 15.78
C ALA A 202 3.47 6.97 16.75
N GLN A 203 4.01 8.09 16.29
CA GLN A 203 4.74 9.03 17.15
C GLN A 203 3.84 9.65 18.23
N LEU A 204 2.61 10.05 17.87
CA LEU A 204 1.60 10.52 18.84
C LEU A 204 1.33 9.48 19.92
N ALA A 205 1.13 8.22 19.51
CA ALA A 205 0.88 7.11 20.42
C ALA A 205 2.07 6.82 21.34
N LEU A 206 3.30 6.75 20.80
CA LEU A 206 4.52 6.52 21.58
C LEU A 206 4.80 7.67 22.57
N ALA A 207 4.44 8.89 22.21
CA ALA A 207 4.55 10.06 23.07
C ALA A 207 3.37 10.21 24.06
N TYR A 208 2.40 9.28 24.05
CA TYR A 208 1.15 9.36 24.83
C TYR A 208 0.44 10.72 24.69
N SER A 209 0.47 11.29 23.49
CA SER A 209 -0.06 12.62 23.18
C SER A 209 -1.16 12.55 22.13
N GLY A 210 -2.12 13.47 22.21
CA GLY A 210 -3.25 13.56 21.28
C GLY A 210 -3.15 14.77 20.36
N ASN A 211 -3.44 14.59 19.08
CA ASN A 211 -3.63 15.69 18.14
C ASN A 211 -4.72 15.32 17.12
N GLY A 212 -5.92 15.88 17.33
CA GLY A 212 -7.08 15.60 16.47
C GLY A 212 -6.89 16.04 15.02
N VAL A 213 -6.11 17.09 14.76
CA VAL A 213 -5.83 17.56 13.37
C VAL A 213 -4.95 16.57 12.64
N VAL A 214 -3.93 16.02 13.29
CA VAL A 214 -3.06 15.01 12.68
C VAL A 214 -3.83 13.71 12.43
N VAL A 215 -4.59 13.23 13.42
CA VAL A 215 -5.35 11.98 13.32
C VAL A 215 -6.48 12.13 12.29
N TRP A 216 -7.44 13.04 12.51
CA TRP A 216 -8.59 13.17 11.62
C TRP A 216 -8.26 13.88 10.31
N GLY A 217 -7.53 14.99 10.37
CA GLY A 217 -7.17 15.75 9.18
C GLY A 217 -6.19 14.99 8.29
N GLY A 218 -5.20 14.31 8.87
CA GLY A 218 -4.30 13.43 8.12
C GLY A 218 -5.03 12.29 7.44
N TRP A 219 -5.99 11.67 8.14
CA TRP A 219 -6.81 10.61 7.57
C TRP A 219 -7.68 11.09 6.40
N VAL A 220 -8.36 12.22 6.55
CA VAL A 220 -9.15 12.85 5.46
C VAL A 220 -8.26 13.20 4.26
N ALA A 221 -7.04 13.70 4.50
CA ALA A 221 -6.10 14.02 3.43
C ALA A 221 -5.68 12.76 2.63
N VAL A 222 -5.40 11.64 3.31
CA VAL A 222 -5.11 10.36 2.66
C VAL A 222 -6.29 9.91 1.78
N GLN A 223 -7.51 9.98 2.30
CA GLN A 223 -8.70 9.60 1.53
C GLN A 223 -8.94 10.51 0.31
N ALA A 224 -8.75 11.82 0.47
CA ALA A 224 -8.89 12.76 -0.63
C ALA A 224 -7.88 12.47 -1.76
N LEU A 225 -6.62 12.16 -1.41
CA LEU A 225 -5.61 11.73 -2.37
C LEU A 225 -5.98 10.39 -3.02
N ALA A 226 -6.55 9.46 -2.25
CA ALA A 226 -6.99 8.16 -2.76
C ALA A 226 -8.09 8.34 -3.83
N VAL A 227 -9.11 9.16 -3.56
CA VAL A 227 -10.16 9.50 -4.53
C VAL A 227 -9.58 10.19 -5.76
N LEU A 228 -8.66 11.15 -5.59
CA LEU A 228 -7.98 11.82 -6.70
C LEU A 228 -7.19 10.84 -7.58
N SER A 229 -6.52 9.87 -6.96
CA SER A 229 -5.78 8.83 -7.68
C SER A 229 -6.71 7.95 -8.53
N VAL A 230 -7.88 7.56 -8.00
CA VAL A 230 -8.89 6.80 -8.77
C VAL A 230 -9.42 7.65 -9.92
N TRP A 231 -9.72 8.93 -9.69
CA TRP A 231 -10.21 9.83 -10.73
C TRP A 231 -9.20 9.99 -11.87
N THR A 232 -7.92 10.19 -11.56
CA THR A 232 -6.86 10.25 -12.58
C THR A 232 -6.69 8.91 -13.29
N GLY A 233 -6.83 7.78 -12.57
CA GLY A 233 -6.83 6.42 -13.12
C GLY A 233 -7.96 6.19 -14.14
N VAL A 234 -9.20 6.56 -13.80
CA VAL A 234 -10.35 6.47 -14.73
C VAL A 234 -10.08 7.29 -16.00
N ARG A 235 -9.51 8.49 -15.88
CA ARG A 235 -9.14 9.31 -17.04
C ARG A 235 -8.02 8.67 -17.87
N ALA A 236 -7.04 8.04 -17.23
CA ALA A 236 -5.97 7.30 -17.92
C ALA A 236 -6.54 6.11 -18.71
N VAL A 237 -7.41 5.31 -18.10
CA VAL A 237 -8.08 4.16 -18.75
C VAL A 237 -8.93 4.60 -19.93
N ARG A 238 -9.77 5.64 -19.76
CA ARG A 238 -10.59 6.18 -20.87
C ARG A 238 -9.72 6.63 -22.04
N ARG A 239 -8.57 7.25 -21.77
CA ARG A 239 -7.61 7.64 -22.80
C ARG A 239 -6.98 6.43 -23.49
N LEU A 240 -6.61 5.39 -22.76
CA LEU A 240 -6.06 4.15 -23.33
C LEU A 240 -7.07 3.45 -24.23
N LEU A 241 -8.32 3.32 -23.78
CA LEU A 241 -9.42 2.76 -24.57
C LEU A 241 -9.67 3.54 -25.86
N ALA A 242 -9.62 4.88 -25.80
CA ALA A 242 -9.77 5.73 -26.99
C ALA A 242 -8.61 5.57 -28.00
N HIS A 243 -7.41 5.17 -27.54
CA HIS A 243 -6.24 4.96 -28.40
C HIS A 243 -6.13 3.55 -28.97
N GLY A 244 -6.89 2.58 -28.45
CA GLY A 244 -6.83 1.15 -28.81
C GLY A 244 -7.25 0.79 -30.24
N ARG A 245 -7.39 1.75 -31.16
CA ARG A 245 -7.79 1.54 -32.56
C ARG A 245 -6.65 1.72 -33.58
N GLY A 246 -5.42 1.97 -33.14
CA GLY A 246 -4.26 2.09 -34.04
C GLY A 246 -3.85 0.73 -34.62
N ARG A 247 -4.03 0.53 -35.93
CA ARG A 247 -3.54 -0.65 -36.65
C ARG A 247 -2.01 -0.59 -36.79
N GLY A 248 -1.27 -1.47 -36.11
CA GLY A 248 0.18 -1.65 -36.29
C GLY A 248 0.94 -2.11 -35.03
N ARG A 249 2.17 -2.64 -35.21
CA ARG A 249 3.04 -3.13 -34.13
C ARG A 249 3.33 -2.07 -33.04
N SER A 250 3.53 -0.81 -33.44
CA SER A 250 3.74 0.30 -32.50
C SER A 250 2.50 0.63 -31.67
N GLY A 251 1.30 0.44 -32.22
CA GLY A 251 0.03 0.55 -31.49
C GLY A 251 -0.12 -0.53 -30.42
N LEU A 252 0.21 -1.78 -30.76
CA LEU A 252 0.18 -2.92 -29.82
C LEU A 252 1.14 -2.72 -28.65
N VAL A 253 2.39 -2.31 -28.90
CA VAL A 253 3.38 -2.05 -27.84
C VAL A 253 2.91 -0.94 -26.90
N ARG A 254 2.32 0.14 -27.44
CA ARG A 254 1.77 1.24 -26.63
C ARG A 254 0.56 0.81 -25.81
N ALA A 255 -0.34 0.02 -26.38
CA ALA A 255 -1.49 -0.53 -25.65
C ALA A 255 -1.04 -1.46 -24.53
N ALA A 256 -0.11 -2.39 -24.81
CA ALA A 256 0.42 -3.32 -23.82
C ALA A 256 1.13 -2.59 -22.67
N GLY A 257 2.04 -1.66 -22.98
CA GLY A 257 2.73 -0.87 -21.95
C GLY A 257 1.78 -0.02 -21.11
N GLY A 258 0.76 0.58 -21.73
CA GLY A 258 -0.28 1.33 -21.03
C GLY A 258 -1.13 0.49 -20.09
N TRP A 259 -1.55 -0.71 -20.52
CA TRP A 259 -2.33 -1.63 -19.69
C TRP A 259 -1.51 -2.23 -18.55
N LEU A 260 -0.22 -2.55 -18.78
CA LEU A 260 0.69 -2.96 -17.72
C LEU A 260 0.86 -1.85 -16.68
N ALA A 261 1.07 -0.60 -17.11
CA ALA A 261 1.18 0.54 -16.21
C ALA A 261 -0.08 0.73 -15.35
N VAL A 262 -1.27 0.68 -15.96
CA VAL A 262 -2.54 0.75 -15.24
C VAL A 262 -2.71 -0.41 -14.28
N GLY A 263 -2.45 -1.64 -14.72
CA GLY A 263 -2.59 -2.84 -13.90
C GLY A 263 -1.72 -2.80 -12.65
N GLY A 264 -0.45 -2.38 -12.80
CA GLY A 264 0.46 -2.21 -11.67
C GLY A 264 0.00 -1.12 -10.70
N LEU A 265 -0.43 0.05 -11.20
CA LEU A 265 -0.92 1.14 -10.36
C LEU A 265 -2.21 0.76 -9.62
N LEU A 266 -3.12 0.02 -10.26
CA LEU A 266 -4.30 -0.55 -9.60
C LEU A 266 -3.91 -1.53 -8.49
N GLY A 267 -2.91 -2.39 -8.73
CA GLY A 267 -2.37 -3.28 -7.70
C GLY A 267 -1.86 -2.51 -6.48
N VAL A 268 -1.13 -1.41 -6.68
CA VAL A 268 -0.67 -0.53 -5.58
C VAL A 268 -1.86 0.08 -4.82
N LEU A 269 -2.91 0.52 -5.53
CA LEU A 269 -4.11 1.06 -4.89
C LEU A 269 -4.89 0.00 -4.11
N VAL A 270 -4.96 -1.25 -4.59
CA VAL A 270 -5.58 -2.35 -3.84
C VAL A 270 -4.82 -2.62 -2.54
N VAL A 271 -3.49 -2.62 -2.57
CA VAL A 271 -2.68 -2.74 -1.35
C VAL A 271 -2.91 -1.55 -0.43
N SER A 272 -2.98 -0.33 -0.96
CA SER A 272 -3.29 0.86 -0.17
C SER A 272 -4.68 0.79 0.47
N ALA A 273 -5.66 0.20 -0.23
CA ALA A 273 -7.01 -0.04 0.29
C ALA A 273 -7.03 -1.04 1.44
N TYR A 274 -6.23 -2.09 1.36
CA TYR A 274 -6.06 -3.05 2.46
C TYR A 274 -5.56 -2.34 3.74
N TRP A 275 -4.67 -1.36 3.60
CA TRP A 275 -4.20 -0.51 4.71
C TRP A 275 -5.14 0.64 5.07
N GLY A 276 -6.34 0.67 4.50
CA GLY A 276 -7.40 1.59 4.89
C GLY A 276 -7.44 2.91 4.12
N ALA A 277 -6.65 3.12 3.06
CA ALA A 277 -6.69 4.38 2.29
C ALA A 277 -8.08 4.74 1.71
N PHE A 278 -8.99 3.76 1.65
CA PHE A 278 -10.39 3.92 1.20
C PHE A 278 -11.42 3.53 2.28
N SER A 279 -11.02 3.41 3.55
CA SER A 279 -11.96 3.05 4.63
C SER A 279 -12.90 4.22 4.92
N PRO A 280 -14.20 3.97 5.14
CA PRO A 280 -15.13 5.01 5.54
C PRO A 280 -14.73 5.62 6.90
N LEU A 281 -15.10 6.88 7.12
CA LEU A 281 -15.09 7.49 8.44
C LEU A 281 -16.19 6.81 9.27
N SER A 282 -15.79 5.93 10.20
CA SER A 282 -16.68 5.27 11.16
C SER A 282 -16.56 5.91 12.53
#